data_AF-A0AAV2LS23-F1
#
_entry.id   AF-A0AAV2LS23-F1
#
_cell.length_a   1.000
_cell.length_b   1.000
_cell.length_c   1.000
_cell.angle_alpha   90.00
_cell.angle_beta   90.00
_cell.angle_gamma   90.00
#
_symmetry.space_group_name_H-M   'P 1'
#
loop_
_entity.id
_entity.type
_entity.pdbx_description
1 polymer ?
#
loop_
_entity_poly.entity_id
_entity_poly.type
_entity_poly.pdbx_seq_one_letter_code
_entity_poly.pdbx_strand_id
1 'polypeptide(L)'
;MLRHYLAMTSSFRLGGQLFVCLGPKNRGAPLSAQRLAHWVATAVRRAYQSQGLAPPVGFRSHSTRGMAASTALLRGASVEDVCRAASWASSSSFVRSYLLDVSDRSVAHSVLSAAD
;
A
#
# COMPACT_ATOMS: atom_id res chain seq x y z
N MET A 1 -16.12 0.23 4.18
CA MET A 1 -15.31 -0.98 4.48
C MET A 1 -14.99 -1.16 5.96
N LEU A 2 -14.39 -0.18 6.66
CA LEU A 2 -13.98 -0.34 8.07
C LEU A 2 -15.14 -0.67 9.03
N ARG A 3 -16.27 0.06 8.94
CA ARG A 3 -17.45 -0.18 9.78
C ARG A 3 -17.98 -1.62 9.64
N HIS A 4 -18.00 -2.14 8.42
CA HIS A 4 -18.42 -3.51 8.15
C HIS A 4 -17.45 -4.53 8.78
N TYR A 5 -16.14 -4.30 8.69
CA TYR A 5 -15.15 -5.14 9.37
C TYR A 5 -15.33 -5.15 10.89
N LEU A 6 -15.58 -3.99 11.49
CA LEU A 6 -15.84 -3.88 12.93
C LEU A 6 -17.12 -4.64 13.32
N ALA A 7 -18.20 -4.48 12.57
CA ALA A 7 -19.45 -5.23 12.80
C ALA A 7 -19.22 -6.74 12.69
N MET A 8 -18.55 -7.20 11.62
CA MET A 8 -18.24 -8.61 11.38
C MET A 8 -17.36 -9.25 12.46
N THR A 9 -16.43 -8.48 13.03
CA THR A 9 -15.48 -8.99 14.05
C THR A 9 -15.95 -8.78 15.48
N SER A 10 -17.02 -8.01 15.68
CA SER A 10 -17.49 -7.59 17.01
C SER A 10 -17.75 -8.76 17.97
N SER A 11 -18.39 -9.83 17.49
CA SER A 11 -18.85 -10.95 18.32
C SER A 11 -17.74 -11.85 18.86
N PHE A 12 -16.54 -11.78 18.29
CA PHE A 12 -15.44 -12.68 18.66
C PHE A 12 -14.13 -11.95 18.95
N ARG A 13 -14.13 -10.62 19.03
CA ARG A 13 -12.94 -9.81 19.28
C ARG A 13 -12.47 -9.94 20.74
N LEU A 14 -11.18 -10.21 20.95
CA LEU A 14 -10.59 -10.44 22.27
C LEU A 14 -9.74 -9.25 22.77
N GLY A 15 -9.74 -8.12 22.06
CA GLY A 15 -8.96 -6.93 22.46
C GLY A 15 -9.24 -5.69 21.62
N GLY A 16 -8.61 -4.57 21.99
CA GLY A 16 -8.85 -3.25 21.39
C GLY A 16 -8.14 -2.98 20.05
N GLN A 17 -7.23 -3.84 19.58
CA GLN A 17 -6.49 -3.59 18.34
C GLN A 17 -7.40 -3.71 17.12
N LEU A 18 -7.38 -2.74 16.20
CA LEU A 18 -8.30 -2.72 15.06
C LEU A 18 -8.37 -4.06 14.30
N PHE A 19 -7.24 -4.64 13.88
CA PHE A 19 -7.22 -5.90 13.15
C PHE A 19 -7.06 -7.11 14.08
N VAL A 20 -7.88 -8.13 13.86
CA VAL A 20 -7.87 -9.40 14.61
C VAL A 20 -7.67 -10.59 13.69
N CYS A 21 -7.19 -11.68 14.27
CA CYS A 21 -7.06 -12.98 13.61
C CYS A 21 -8.43 -13.57 13.28
N LEU A 22 -8.59 -14.08 12.05
CA LEU A 22 -9.85 -14.69 11.57
C LEU A 22 -9.82 -16.22 11.54
N GLY A 23 -8.63 -16.82 11.64
CA GLY A 23 -8.45 -18.27 11.59
C GLY A 23 -8.90 -18.97 12.89
N PRO A 24 -9.26 -20.26 12.83
CA PRO A 24 -9.93 -20.96 13.92
C PRO A 24 -9.10 -21.03 15.21
N LYS A 25 -7.78 -21.22 15.11
CA LYS A 25 -6.90 -21.41 16.29
C LYS A 25 -6.82 -20.18 17.20
N ASN A 26 -6.81 -18.97 16.62
CA ASN A 26 -6.56 -17.72 17.34
C ASN A 26 -7.65 -16.67 17.04
N ARG A 27 -8.88 -17.11 16.73
CA ARG A 27 -9.93 -16.20 16.27
C ARG A 27 -10.17 -15.10 17.29
N GLY A 28 -10.17 -13.84 16.83
CA GLY A 28 -10.39 -12.69 17.70
C GLY A 28 -9.17 -12.09 18.38
N ALA A 29 -8.05 -12.82 18.41
CA ALA A 29 -6.81 -12.32 18.99
C ALA A 29 -6.21 -11.17 18.16
N PRO A 30 -5.47 -10.23 18.79
CA PRO A 30 -4.71 -9.19 18.10
C PRO A 30 -3.88 -9.73 16.92
N LEU A 31 -3.93 -9.04 15.77
CA LEU A 31 -3.17 -9.44 14.58
C LEU A 31 -1.74 -8.90 14.66
N SER A 32 -0.75 -9.75 14.44
CA SER A 32 0.65 -9.32 14.36
C SER A 32 0.90 -8.45 13.13
N ALA A 33 1.83 -7.49 13.25
CA ALA A 33 2.25 -6.62 12.14
C ALA A 33 2.77 -7.43 10.94
N GLN A 34 3.52 -8.51 11.19
CA GLN A 34 4.01 -9.41 10.14
C GLN A 34 2.86 -10.05 9.35
N ARG A 35 1.79 -10.48 10.02
CA ARG A 35 0.66 -11.11 9.33
C ARG A 35 -0.17 -10.08 8.56
N LEU A 36 -0.33 -8.87 9.09
CA LEU A 36 -0.95 -7.77 8.36
C LEU A 36 -0.13 -7.42 7.10
N ALA A 37 1.20 -7.32 7.22
CA ALA A 37 2.08 -7.10 6.08
C ALA A 37 1.92 -8.19 5.01
N HIS A 38 1.84 -9.45 5.43
CA HIS A 38 1.57 -10.56 4.52
C HIS A 38 0.19 -10.43 3.83
N TRP A 39 -0.86 -10.05 4.55
CA TRP A 39 -2.20 -9.84 3.97
C TRP A 39 -2.21 -8.75 2.91
N VAL A 40 -1.58 -7.61 3.18
CA VAL A 40 -1.44 -6.53 2.19
C VAL A 40 -0.70 -7.03 0.96
N ALA A 41 0.43 -7.73 1.15
CA ALA A 41 1.21 -8.22 0.03
C ALA A 41 0.44 -9.24 -0.82
N THR A 42 -0.31 -10.13 -0.18
CA THR A 42 -1.14 -11.12 -0.84
C THR A 42 -2.33 -10.50 -1.55
N ALA A 43 -2.96 -9.47 -0.98
CA ALA A 43 -4.07 -8.75 -1.62
C ALA A 43 -3.64 -8.09 -2.92
N VAL A 44 -2.50 -7.39 -2.93
CA VAL A 44 -1.95 -6.78 -4.15
C VAL A 44 -1.60 -7.85 -5.18
N ARG A 45 -0.93 -8.93 -4.78
CA ARG A 45 -0.62 -10.05 -5.70
C ARG A 45 -1.87 -10.62 -6.38
N ARG A 46 -2.92 -10.84 -5.59
CA ARG A 46 -4.21 -11.34 -6.09
C ARG A 46 -4.88 -10.35 -7.05
N ALA A 47 -4.74 -9.05 -6.82
CA ALA A 47 -5.26 -8.04 -7.74
C ALA A 47 -4.59 -8.13 -9.13
N TYR A 48 -3.26 -8.23 -9.19
CA TYR A 48 -2.54 -8.46 -10.46
C TYR A 48 -2.99 -9.76 -11.14
N GLN A 49 -3.03 -10.86 -10.39
CA GLN A 49 -3.45 -12.17 -10.92
C GLN A 49 -4.89 -12.14 -11.46
N SER A 50 -5.80 -11.43 -10.80
CA SER A 50 -7.19 -11.29 -11.25
C SER A 50 -7.34 -10.55 -12.58
N GLN A 51 -6.32 -9.78 -12.97
CA GLN A 51 -6.24 -9.11 -14.26
C GLN A 51 -5.37 -9.87 -15.28
N GLY A 52 -4.95 -11.09 -14.97
CA GLY A 52 -4.04 -11.87 -15.82
C GLY A 52 -2.61 -11.33 -15.87
N LEU A 53 -2.23 -10.43 -14.96
CA LEU A 53 -0.91 -9.82 -14.91
C LEU A 53 0.01 -10.52 -13.90
N ALA A 54 1.30 -10.55 -14.21
CA ALA A 54 2.32 -10.97 -13.26
C ALA A 54 2.53 -9.88 -12.18
N PRO A 55 2.56 -10.24 -10.88
CA PRO A 55 2.88 -9.28 -9.83
C PRO A 55 4.34 -8.81 -9.95
N PRO A 56 4.66 -7.57 -9.54
CA PRO A 56 6.03 -7.06 -9.58
C PRO A 56 7.00 -7.93 -8.77
N VAL A 57 8.19 -8.19 -9.33
CA VAL A 57 9.25 -8.96 -8.67
C VAL A 57 9.73 -8.21 -7.43
N GLY A 58 9.94 -8.93 -6.33
CA GLY A 58 10.48 -8.34 -5.09
C GLY A 58 9.50 -7.47 -4.30
N PHE A 59 8.21 -7.42 -4.69
CA PHE A 59 7.19 -6.64 -3.99
C PHE A 59 7.03 -7.06 -2.52
N ARG A 60 6.99 -6.05 -1.63
CA ARG A 60 6.78 -6.20 -0.19
C ARG A 60 5.65 -5.26 0.28
N SER A 61 5.12 -5.49 1.47
CA SER A 61 4.08 -4.61 2.06
C SER A 61 4.50 -3.13 2.08
N HIS A 62 5.77 -2.84 2.40
CA HIS A 62 6.33 -1.48 2.41
C HIS A 62 6.36 -0.82 1.03
N SER A 63 6.38 -1.58 -0.07
CA SER A 63 6.29 -1.03 -1.43
C SER A 63 4.99 -0.24 -1.63
N THR A 64 3.90 -0.61 -0.93
CA THR A 64 2.64 0.14 -0.93
C THR A 64 2.84 1.58 -0.43
N ARG A 65 3.68 1.79 0.58
CA ARG A 65 3.99 3.12 1.13
C ARG A 65 4.82 3.95 0.15
N GLY A 66 5.81 3.34 -0.51
CA GLY A 66 6.58 3.99 -1.58
C GLY A 66 5.72 4.41 -2.77
N MET A 67 4.85 3.51 -3.24
CA MET A 67 3.90 3.81 -4.32
C MET A 67 2.95 4.96 -3.98
N ALA A 68 2.34 4.93 -2.79
CA ALA A 68 1.43 5.98 -2.35
C ALA A 68 2.12 7.34 -2.24
N ALA A 69 3.30 7.39 -1.63
CA ALA A 69 4.09 8.62 -1.48
C ALA A 69 4.56 9.19 -2.82
N SER A 70 5.08 8.32 -3.70
CA SER A 70 5.54 8.72 -5.04
C SER A 70 4.38 9.21 -5.90
N THR A 71 3.21 8.56 -5.80
CA THR A 71 1.99 9.02 -6.48
C THR A 71 1.53 10.37 -5.96
N ALA A 72 1.56 10.60 -4.64
CA ALA A 72 1.19 11.90 -4.07
C ALA A 72 2.12 13.02 -4.56
N LEU A 73 3.43 12.77 -4.58
CA LEU A 73 4.41 13.71 -5.14
C LEU A 73 4.13 14.00 -6.62
N LEU A 74 3.91 12.96 -7.44
CA LEU A 74 3.55 13.12 -8.86
C LEU A 74 2.27 13.94 -9.05
N ARG A 75 1.32 13.83 -8.12
CA ARG A 75 0.05 14.58 -8.12
C ARG A 75 0.17 15.98 -7.50
N GLY A 76 1.38 16.45 -7.21
CA GLY A 76 1.66 17.83 -6.81
C GLY A 76 1.71 18.07 -5.29
N ALA A 77 1.69 17.02 -4.45
CA ALA A 77 1.97 17.20 -3.03
C ALA A 77 3.43 17.62 -2.82
N SER A 78 3.68 18.53 -1.88
CA SER A 78 5.05 18.93 -1.54
C SER A 78 5.83 17.77 -0.90
N VAL A 79 7.15 17.79 -1.03
CA VAL A 79 8.00 16.75 -0.42
C VAL A 79 7.88 16.78 1.09
N GLU A 80 7.71 17.96 1.68
CA GLU A 80 7.48 18.19 3.10
C GLU A 80 6.16 17.54 3.56
N ASP A 81 5.08 17.71 2.80
CA ASP A 81 3.78 17.11 3.12
C ASP A 81 3.83 15.59 2.98
N VAL A 82 4.48 15.08 1.93
CA VAL A 82 4.71 13.64 1.75
C VAL A 82 5.50 13.06 2.92
N CYS A 83 6.61 13.70 3.30
CA CYS A 83 7.44 13.24 4.42
C CYS A 83 6.68 13.30 5.75
N ARG A 84 5.91 14.36 5.99
CA ARG A 84 5.09 14.51 7.19
C ARG A 84 4.00 13.43 7.27
N ALA A 85 3.25 13.24 6.20
CA ALA A 85 2.18 12.25 6.12
C ALA A 85 2.72 10.81 6.24
N ALA A 86 3.88 10.56 5.65
CA ALA A 86 4.56 9.27 5.78
C ALA A 86 5.33 9.13 7.09
N SER A 87 5.49 10.15 7.93
CA SER A 87 6.36 10.12 9.13
C SER A 87 7.83 9.77 8.81
N TRP A 88 8.38 10.36 7.74
CA TRP A 88 9.83 10.35 7.48
C TRP A 88 10.48 11.59 8.07
N ALA A 89 11.62 11.40 8.73
CA ALA A 89 12.37 12.49 9.36
C ALA A 89 12.98 13.47 8.34
N SER A 90 13.21 13.02 7.10
CA SER A 90 13.84 13.83 6.06
C SER A 90 13.43 13.39 4.66
N SER A 91 13.50 14.33 3.72
CA SER A 91 13.35 14.08 2.28
C SER A 91 14.38 13.07 1.76
N SER A 92 15.59 13.05 2.32
CA SER A 92 16.63 12.08 1.92
C SER A 92 16.22 10.63 2.22
N SER A 93 15.50 10.39 3.32
CA SER A 93 14.98 9.06 3.66
C SER A 93 13.93 8.59 2.65
N PHE A 94 13.09 9.52 2.19
CA PHE A 94 12.12 9.25 1.13
C PHE A 94 12.80 8.96 -0.20
N VAL A 95 13.63 9.90 -0.69
CA VAL A 95 14.25 9.83 -2.02
C VAL A 95 15.10 8.57 -2.18
N ARG A 96 15.88 8.19 -1.17
CA ARG A 96 16.82 7.06 -1.29
C ARG A 96 16.15 5.69 -1.23
N SER A 97 15.05 5.55 -0.51
CA SER A 97 14.51 4.23 -0.15
C SER A 97 13.06 3.99 -0.56
N TYR A 98 12.34 5.02 -0.98
CA TYR A 98 10.89 4.92 -1.22
C TYR A 98 10.39 5.67 -2.45
N LEU A 99 11.14 6.65 -2.98
CA LEU A 99 10.78 7.31 -4.23
C LEU A 99 10.88 6.32 -5.38
N LEU A 100 9.76 6.13 -6.06
CA LEU A 100 9.62 5.28 -7.23
C LEU A 100 9.30 6.16 -8.43
N ASP A 101 9.83 5.80 -9.59
CA ASP A 101 9.34 6.35 -10.84
C ASP A 101 7.94 5.77 -11.11
N VAL A 102 6.94 6.63 -10.98
CA VAL A 102 5.52 6.32 -11.17
C VAL A 102 4.94 7.08 -12.37
N SER A 103 5.80 7.65 -13.22
CA SER A 103 5.37 8.32 -14.43
C SER A 103 4.83 7.30 -15.44
N ASP A 104 3.56 7.44 -15.81
CA ASP A 104 2.87 6.56 -16.77
C ASP A 104 3.23 6.87 -18.23
N ARG A 105 4.26 7.69 -18.44
CA ARG A 105 4.65 8.21 -19.75
C ARG A 105 6.05 7.74 -20.08
N SER A 106 6.12 6.63 -20.81
CA SER A 106 7.15 6.56 -21.85
C SER A 106 7.02 7.84 -22.67
N VAL A 107 8.12 8.59 -22.83
CA VAL A 107 8.18 9.80 -23.65
C VAL A 107 7.54 9.57 -25.03
N ALA A 108 7.64 8.35 -25.57
CA ALA A 108 7.01 7.94 -26.82
C ALA A 108 5.48 8.12 -26.83
N HIS A 109 4.79 7.83 -25.72
CA HIS A 109 3.33 7.93 -25.66
C HIS A 109 2.83 9.38 -25.59
N SER A 110 3.68 10.30 -25.11
CA SER A 110 3.36 11.73 -25.06
C SER A 110 3.57 12.45 -26.39
N VAL A 111 4.56 12.01 -27.18
CA VAL A 111 4.80 12.53 -28.53
C VAL A 111 3.68 12.12 -29.48
N LEU A 112 3.17 10.89 -29.35
CA LEU A 112 2.05 10.40 -30.16
C LEU A 112 0.72 11.11 -29.87
N SER A 113 0.44 11.49 -28.62
CA SER A 113 -0.79 12.22 -28.27
C SER A 113 -0.78 13.71 -28.60
N ALA A 114 0.38 14.27 -28.95
CA ALA A 114 0.56 15.69 -29.26
C ALA A 114 0.61 15.96 -30.77
N ALA A 115 0.48 14.92 -31.59
CA ALA A 115 0.53 14.96 -33.05
C ALA A 115 -0.85 14.80 -33.72
N ASP A 116 -1.93 14.71 -32.93
CA ASP A 116 -3.33 14.79 -33.36
C ASP A 116 -3.93 16.14 -32.91
#